data_AF-A0A7K9D0A9-F1
#
_entry.id   AF-A0A7K9D0A9-F1
#
_cell.length_a   1.000
_cell.length_b   1.000
_cell.length_c   1.000
_cell.angle_alpha   90.00
_cell.angle_beta   90.00
_cell.angle_gamma   90.00
#
_symmetry.space_group_name_H-M   'P 1'
#
loop_
_entity.id
_entity.type
_entity.pdbx_description
1 polymer ?
#
loop_
_entity_poly.entity_id
_entity_poly.type
_entity_poly.pdbx_seq_one_letter_code
_entity_poly.pdbx_strand_id
1 'polypeptide(L)'
;MQQSRGEEEEELEEEADDGPERALEKSPFQLTAEDVYEISSAVGRDLLQFSAGPHVPAALSRLQFRIVRVLEMLEALVSESSLAEEQLRMERDSLRREVETLREQGARGSTQQLSLGPDQMVIDLRDPNRPRFTLQELQDVLQERNQLKAQLLVVQEELQCYKRYIV
;
A
#
# COMPACT_ATOMS: atom_id res chain seq x y z
N MET A 1 64.79 25.90 5.25
CA MET A 1 63.78 25.21 4.41
C MET A 1 64.01 23.71 4.55
N GLN A 2 63.49 23.10 5.63
CA GLN A 2 63.35 21.65 5.76
C GLN A 2 61.83 21.44 5.77
N GLN A 3 61.31 20.88 4.68
CA GLN A 3 59.88 20.62 4.53
C GLN A 3 59.55 19.28 5.18
N SER A 4 58.54 19.37 6.04
CA SER A 4 57.91 18.35 6.84
C SER A 4 57.46 17.17 5.98
N ARG A 5 57.87 15.97 6.39
CA ARG A 5 57.37 14.69 5.89
C ARG A 5 55.93 14.56 6.37
N GLY A 6 54.97 14.75 5.47
CA GLY A 6 53.57 14.45 5.71
C GLY A 6 53.43 12.95 5.87
N GLU A 7 53.05 12.53 7.07
CA GLU A 7 52.52 11.20 7.34
C GLU A 7 51.09 11.20 6.79
N GLU A 8 50.89 10.56 5.65
CA GLU A 8 49.56 10.19 5.17
C GLU A 8 49.08 9.06 6.09
N GLU A 9 48.36 9.46 7.14
CA GLU A 9 47.52 8.56 7.92
C GLU A 9 46.43 8.06 6.96
N GLU A 10 46.64 6.85 6.41
CA GLU A 10 45.55 6.05 5.87
C GLU A 10 44.59 5.78 7.05
N GLU A 11 43.60 6.65 7.21
CA GLU A 11 42.38 6.37 7.93
C GLU A 11 41.74 5.15 7.26
N LEU A 12 42.15 3.95 7.71
CA LEU A 12 41.35 2.75 7.59
C LEU A 12 40.03 3.11 8.28
N GLU A 13 39.04 3.47 7.48
CA GLU A 13 37.64 3.42 7.88
C GLU A 13 37.45 2.01 8.44
N GLU A 14 37.46 1.90 9.77
CA GLU A 14 36.87 0.76 10.46
C GLU A 14 35.42 0.78 9.99
N GLU A 15 35.12 0.04 8.91
CA GLU A 15 33.79 -0.48 8.68
C GLU A 15 33.42 -1.13 10.01
N ALA A 16 32.64 -0.40 10.80
CA ALA A 16 32.03 -0.93 11.98
C ALA A 16 31.36 -2.21 11.50
N ASP A 17 31.93 -3.35 11.89
CA ASP A 17 31.39 -4.69 11.69
C ASP A 17 29.99 -4.64 12.27
N ASP A 18 29.04 -4.27 11.42
CA ASP A 18 27.64 -4.06 11.75
C ASP A 18 27.10 -5.47 11.92
N GLY A 19 27.32 -5.99 13.12
CA GLY A 19 27.22 -7.41 13.38
C GLY A 19 25.85 -7.95 12.95
N PRO A 20 25.76 -9.25 12.65
CA PRO A 20 24.53 -9.89 12.18
C PRO A 20 23.38 -9.88 13.21
N GLU A 21 23.59 -9.23 14.36
CA GLU A 21 22.57 -8.90 15.34
C GLU A 21 21.65 -7.76 14.87
N ARG A 22 22.08 -6.88 13.96
CA ARG A 22 21.22 -5.80 13.43
C ARG A 22 20.00 -6.33 12.67
N ALA A 23 20.16 -7.43 11.94
CA ALA A 23 19.04 -8.08 11.25
C ALA A 23 17.95 -8.56 12.24
N LEU A 24 18.33 -8.93 13.48
CA LEU A 24 17.38 -9.34 14.52
C LEU A 24 16.61 -8.15 15.14
N GLU A 25 17.13 -6.92 15.02
CA GLU A 25 16.48 -5.71 15.53
C GLU A 25 15.42 -5.15 14.56
N LYS A 26 15.45 -5.59 13.28
CA LYS A 26 14.51 -5.14 12.27
C LYS A 26 13.08 -5.60 12.57
N SER A 27 12.11 -4.81 12.10
CA SER A 27 10.71 -5.24 12.15
C SER A 27 10.52 -6.48 11.27
N PRO A 28 9.74 -7.49 11.71
CA PRO A 28 9.49 -8.69 10.90
C PRO A 28 8.91 -8.41 9.51
N PHE A 29 8.16 -7.31 9.37
CA PHE A 29 7.55 -6.88 8.11
C PHE A 29 8.51 -6.10 7.19
N GLN A 30 9.73 -5.85 7.64
CA GLN A 30 10.77 -5.12 6.90
C GLN A 30 11.99 -6.01 6.62
N LEU A 31 11.93 -7.28 7.00
CA LEU A 31 12.99 -8.24 6.72
C LEU A 31 13.09 -8.49 5.22
N THR A 32 14.32 -8.62 4.75
CA THR A 32 14.68 -9.04 3.40
C THR A 32 15.30 -10.45 3.43
N ALA A 33 15.45 -11.08 2.26
CA ALA A 33 16.11 -12.39 2.18
C ALA A 33 17.59 -12.32 2.65
N GLU A 34 18.23 -11.17 2.45
CA GLU A 34 19.58 -10.88 2.95
C GLU A 34 19.63 -10.90 4.49
N ASP A 35 18.64 -10.27 5.14
CA ASP A 35 18.54 -10.28 6.61
C ASP A 35 18.38 -11.70 7.17
N VAL A 36 17.60 -12.54 6.49
CA VAL A 36 17.42 -13.94 6.89
C VAL A 36 18.73 -14.72 6.72
N TYR A 37 19.54 -14.40 5.71
CA TYR A 37 20.87 -14.99 5.52
C TYR A 37 21.85 -14.57 6.63
N GLU A 38 21.87 -13.29 7.02
CA GLU A 38 22.68 -12.79 8.13
C GLU A 38 22.31 -13.48 9.46
N ILE A 39 20.99 -13.56 9.75
CA ILE A 39 20.47 -14.27 10.92
C ILE A 39 20.89 -15.75 10.88
N SER A 40 20.76 -16.40 9.72
CA SER A 40 21.15 -17.80 9.54
C SER A 40 22.64 -18.03 9.79
N SER A 41 23.49 -17.10 9.36
CA SER A 41 24.94 -17.12 9.60
C SER A 41 25.27 -16.96 11.09
N ALA A 42 24.65 -16.00 11.79
CA ALA A 42 24.81 -15.81 13.23
C ALA A 42 24.41 -17.07 14.01
N VAL A 43 23.19 -17.56 13.77
CA VAL A 43 22.67 -18.77 14.41
C VAL A 43 23.54 -19.99 14.09
N GLY A 44 24.05 -20.10 12.87
CA GLY A 44 24.97 -21.16 12.45
C GLY A 44 26.28 -21.15 13.23
N ARG A 45 26.88 -19.97 13.44
CA ARG A 45 28.11 -19.81 14.25
C ARG A 45 27.88 -20.22 15.70
N ASP A 46 26.78 -19.79 16.31
CA ASP A 46 26.45 -20.15 17.69
C ASP A 46 26.23 -21.66 17.85
N LEU A 47 25.48 -22.27 16.94
CA LEU A 47 25.25 -23.72 16.92
C LEU A 47 26.56 -24.51 16.76
N LEU A 48 27.49 -24.02 15.94
CA LEU A 48 28.82 -24.62 15.79
C LEU A 48 29.63 -24.51 17.10
N GLN A 49 29.56 -23.37 17.80
CA GLN A 49 30.22 -23.19 19.10
C GLN A 49 29.71 -24.19 20.14
N PHE A 50 28.39 -24.43 20.20
CA PHE A 50 27.81 -25.46 21.08
C PHE A 50 28.19 -26.89 20.68
N SER A 51 28.50 -27.13 19.40
CA SER A 51 28.89 -28.44 18.88
C SER A 51 30.37 -28.79 19.10
N ALA A 52 31.21 -27.84 19.53
CA ALA A 52 32.65 -28.01 19.66
C ALA A 52 33.10 -28.89 20.85
N GLY A 53 32.16 -29.35 21.68
CA GLY A 53 32.43 -30.24 22.81
C GLY A 53 32.63 -31.72 22.43
N PRO A 54 33.22 -32.55 23.32
CA PRO A 54 33.59 -33.94 23.03
C PRO A 54 32.41 -34.89 22.75
N HIS A 55 31.18 -34.51 23.10
CA HIS A 55 29.96 -35.22 22.71
C HIS A 55 28.84 -34.23 22.38
N VAL A 56 28.42 -34.21 21.13
CA VAL A 56 27.22 -33.48 20.69
C VAL A 56 25.99 -34.31 21.02
N PRO A 57 25.06 -33.83 21.86
CA PRO A 57 23.82 -34.55 22.12
C PRO A 57 22.99 -34.68 20.85
N ALA A 58 22.43 -35.86 20.57
CA ALA A 58 21.55 -36.06 19.40
C ALA A 58 20.33 -35.11 19.40
N ALA A 59 19.94 -34.58 20.56
CA ALA A 59 18.94 -33.53 20.69
C ALA A 59 19.37 -32.21 20.03
N LEU A 60 20.65 -31.83 20.12
CA LEU A 60 21.18 -30.60 19.51
C LEU A 60 21.18 -30.69 17.99
N SER A 61 21.59 -31.83 17.41
CA SER A 61 21.51 -32.03 15.95
C SER A 61 20.06 -31.97 15.46
N ARG A 62 19.12 -32.61 16.17
CA ARG A 62 17.68 -32.50 15.82
C ARG A 62 17.18 -31.05 15.93
N LEU A 63 17.65 -30.29 16.90
CA LEU A 63 17.30 -28.88 17.04
C LEU A 63 17.89 -28.05 15.89
N GLN A 64 19.15 -28.27 15.51
CA GLN A 64 19.78 -27.63 14.35
C GLN A 64 18.94 -27.82 13.08
N PHE A 65 18.51 -29.05 12.77
CA PHE A 65 17.66 -29.29 11.60
C PHE A 65 16.30 -28.58 11.68
N ARG A 66 15.70 -28.48 12.88
CA ARG A 66 14.45 -27.73 13.07
C ARG A 66 14.67 -26.23 12.86
N ILE A 67 15.79 -25.68 13.34
CA ILE A 67 16.17 -24.28 13.16
C ILE A 67 16.36 -23.98 11.68
N VAL A 68 17.14 -24.81 10.97
CA VAL A 68 17.32 -24.69 9.52
C VAL A 68 15.97 -24.69 8.82
N ARG A 69 15.07 -25.61 9.19
CA ARG A 69 13.74 -25.66 8.59
C ARG A 69 12.91 -24.40 8.84
N VAL A 70 12.99 -23.80 10.02
CA VAL A 70 12.30 -22.55 10.34
C VAL A 70 12.89 -21.38 9.53
N LEU A 71 14.22 -21.32 9.39
CA LEU A 71 14.89 -20.29 8.60
C LEU A 71 14.56 -20.40 7.10
N GLU A 72 14.51 -21.62 6.55
CA GLU A 72 14.04 -21.87 5.17
C GLU A 72 12.59 -21.38 4.97
N MET A 73 11.70 -21.65 5.94
CA MET A 73 10.32 -21.18 5.87
C MET A 73 10.24 -19.65 5.95
N LEU A 74 11.09 -19.03 6.76
CA LEU A 74 11.15 -17.58 6.89
C LEU A 74 11.66 -16.93 5.59
N GLU A 75 12.73 -17.47 4.99
CA GLU A 75 13.27 -16.99 3.72
C GLU A 75 12.22 -17.06 2.61
N ALA A 76 11.48 -18.17 2.51
CA ALA A 76 10.41 -18.33 1.54
C ALA A 76 9.31 -17.28 1.72
N LEU A 77 8.85 -17.05 2.95
CA LEU A 77 7.81 -16.05 3.24
C LEU A 77 8.27 -14.62 2.92
N VAL A 78 9.50 -14.27 3.27
CA VAL A 78 10.07 -12.94 3.01
C VAL A 78 10.27 -12.71 1.50
N SER A 79 10.76 -13.72 0.79
CA SER A 79 10.94 -13.69 -0.67
C SER A 79 9.60 -13.55 -1.40
N GLU A 80 8.59 -14.32 -1.01
CA GLU A 80 7.26 -14.20 -1.60
C GLU A 80 6.61 -12.84 -1.30
N SER A 81 6.75 -12.32 -0.07
CA SER A 81 6.20 -11.03 0.30
C SER A 81 6.80 -9.88 -0.51
N SER A 82 8.13 -9.85 -0.64
CA SER A 82 8.83 -8.83 -1.44
C SER A 82 8.43 -8.86 -2.91
N LEU A 83 8.31 -10.06 -3.51
CA LEU A 83 7.82 -10.23 -4.89
C LEU A 83 6.37 -9.75 -5.05
N ALA A 84 5.49 -10.09 -4.11
CA ALA A 84 4.09 -9.67 -4.15
C ALA A 84 3.94 -8.15 -4.03
N GLU A 85 4.71 -7.52 -3.14
CA GLU A 85 4.74 -6.07 -2.99
C GLU A 85 5.24 -5.37 -4.26
N GLU A 86 6.29 -5.91 -4.89
CA GLU A 86 6.82 -5.37 -6.14
C GLU A 86 5.79 -5.46 -7.27
N GLN A 87 5.10 -6.60 -7.40
CA GLN A 87 4.04 -6.80 -8.39
C GLN A 87 2.89 -5.80 -8.19
N LEU A 88 2.39 -5.65 -6.96
CA LEU A 88 1.35 -4.68 -6.65
C LEU A 88 1.81 -3.24 -6.92
N ARG A 89 3.08 -2.93 -6.67
CA ARG A 89 3.66 -1.62 -6.98
C ARG A 89 3.69 -1.37 -8.49
N MET A 90 4.11 -2.35 -9.29
CA MET A 90 4.10 -2.24 -10.75
C MET A 90 2.68 -2.07 -11.30
N GLU A 91 1.72 -2.84 -10.81
CA GLU A 91 0.31 -2.75 -11.21
C GLU A 91 -0.26 -1.37 -10.86
N ARG A 92 -0.04 -0.90 -9.64
CA ARG A 92 -0.42 0.44 -9.19
C ARG A 92 0.17 1.52 -10.08
N ASP A 93 1.44 1.42 -10.44
CA ASP A 93 2.09 2.41 -11.30
C ASP A 93 1.57 2.34 -12.74
N SER A 94 1.26 1.15 -13.25
CA SER A 94 0.61 0.96 -14.55
C SER A 94 -0.78 1.62 -14.59
N LEU A 95 -1.63 1.30 -13.60
CA LEU A 95 -2.97 1.88 -13.48
C LEU A 95 -2.92 3.40 -13.30
N ARG A 96 -1.95 3.93 -12.55
CA ARG A 96 -1.76 5.38 -12.43
C ARG A 96 -1.44 6.04 -13.77
N ARG A 97 -0.59 5.42 -14.61
CA ARG A 97 -0.30 5.92 -15.96
C ARG A 97 -1.50 5.83 -16.87
N GLU A 98 -2.27 4.75 -16.79
CA GLU A 98 -3.50 4.59 -17.56
C GLU A 98 -4.54 5.65 -17.18
N VAL A 99 -4.77 5.86 -15.88
CA VAL A 99 -5.66 6.91 -15.37
C VAL A 99 -5.20 8.30 -15.83
N GLU A 100 -3.90 8.59 -15.79
CA GLU A 100 -3.39 9.88 -16.27
C GLU A 100 -3.60 10.03 -17.78
N THR A 101 -3.32 8.98 -18.55
CA THR A 101 -3.56 8.95 -20.00
C THR A 101 -5.03 9.16 -20.34
N LEU A 102 -5.95 8.49 -19.63
CA LEU A 102 -7.39 8.66 -19.80
C LEU A 102 -7.87 10.06 -19.39
N ARG A 103 -7.26 10.67 -18.36
CA ARG A 103 -7.52 12.06 -17.98
C ARG A 103 -7.06 13.03 -19.06
N GLU A 104 -5.86 12.84 -19.61
CA GLU A 104 -5.35 13.64 -20.72
C GLU A 104 -6.20 13.47 -21.98
N GLN A 105 -6.60 12.24 -22.30
CA GLN A 105 -7.52 11.95 -23.42
C GLN A 105 -8.90 12.57 -23.18
N GLY A 106 -9.44 12.55 -21.97
CA GLY A 106 -10.67 13.26 -21.61
C GLY A 106 -10.54 14.77 -21.76
N ALA A 107 -9.39 15.34 -21.40
CA ALA A 107 -9.08 16.76 -21.60
C ALA A 107 -8.89 17.13 -23.09
N ARG A 108 -8.31 16.23 -23.90
CA ARG A 108 -8.13 16.42 -25.35
C ARG A 108 -9.40 16.15 -26.14
N GLY A 109 -10.18 15.15 -25.76
CA GLY A 109 -11.48 14.80 -26.33
C GLY A 109 -12.52 15.88 -26.06
N SER A 110 -12.49 16.50 -24.87
CA SER A 110 -13.23 17.74 -24.63
C SER A 110 -12.70 18.87 -25.51
N THR A 111 -11.39 19.08 -25.64
CA THR A 111 -10.83 20.11 -26.56
C THR A 111 -11.23 19.90 -28.04
N GLN A 112 -11.36 18.65 -28.52
CA GLN A 112 -11.75 18.34 -29.90
C GLN A 112 -13.27 18.31 -30.11
N GLN A 113 -14.06 17.97 -29.08
CA GLN A 113 -15.51 18.17 -29.09
C GLN A 113 -15.91 19.65 -28.89
N LEU A 114 -14.99 20.55 -28.56
CA LEU A 114 -15.27 21.99 -28.39
C LEU A 114 -15.32 22.80 -29.70
N SER A 115 -15.40 22.18 -30.87
CA SER A 115 -15.94 22.86 -32.06
C SER A 115 -17.47 22.85 -32.05
N LEU A 116 -18.08 23.26 -30.93
CA LEU A 116 -19.53 23.26 -30.75
C LEU A 116 -20.05 24.69 -30.57
N GLY A 117 -20.04 25.46 -31.66
CA GLY A 117 -20.84 26.68 -31.83
C GLY A 117 -20.59 27.82 -30.83
N PRO A 118 -21.16 29.01 -31.07
CA PRO A 118 -20.94 30.19 -30.24
C PRO A 118 -21.59 30.12 -28.83
N ASP A 119 -22.19 28.99 -28.45
CA ASP A 119 -23.08 28.89 -27.26
C ASP A 119 -22.73 27.73 -26.30
N GLN A 120 -21.55 27.10 -26.41
CA GLN A 120 -21.11 26.08 -25.44
C GLN A 120 -19.98 26.55 -24.52
N MET A 121 -20.23 26.45 -23.22
CA MET A 121 -19.29 26.76 -22.14
C MET A 121 -18.16 25.72 -22.07
N VAL A 122 -16.94 26.19 -21.83
CA VAL A 122 -15.78 25.36 -21.49
C VAL A 122 -16.07 24.63 -20.16
N ILE A 123 -16.15 23.30 -20.20
CA ILE A 123 -16.45 22.47 -19.03
C ILE A 123 -15.13 22.09 -18.35
N ASP A 124 -14.83 22.69 -17.19
CA ASP A 124 -13.70 22.27 -16.36
C ASP A 124 -14.07 20.99 -15.58
N LEU A 125 -13.35 19.91 -15.88
CA LEU A 125 -13.53 18.60 -15.23
C LEU A 125 -13.00 18.57 -13.78
N ARG A 126 -12.22 19.58 -13.35
CA ARG A 126 -11.70 19.71 -11.98
C ARG A 126 -12.57 20.58 -11.08
N ASP A 127 -13.62 21.20 -11.60
CA ASP A 127 -14.50 22.06 -10.82
C ASP A 127 -15.36 21.23 -9.83
N PRO A 128 -15.22 21.43 -8.51
CA PRO A 128 -16.06 20.77 -7.52
C PRO A 128 -17.55 21.14 -7.66
N ASN A 129 -17.88 22.29 -8.26
CA ASN A 129 -19.24 22.74 -8.53
C ASN A 129 -19.78 22.29 -9.89
N ARG A 130 -19.03 21.49 -10.65
CA ARG A 130 -19.50 20.95 -11.93
C ARG A 130 -20.78 20.14 -11.72
N PRO A 131 -21.86 20.41 -12.46
CA PRO A 131 -23.07 19.61 -12.37
C PRO A 131 -22.75 18.16 -12.76
N ARG A 132 -22.91 17.25 -11.79
CA ARG A 132 -22.62 15.81 -11.94
C ARG A 132 -23.81 15.01 -12.47
N PHE A 133 -24.98 15.63 -12.49
CA PHE A 133 -26.22 15.03 -12.95
C PHE A 133 -26.62 15.62 -14.29
N THR A 134 -27.15 14.78 -15.14
CA THR A 134 -27.89 15.14 -16.34
C THR A 134 -29.24 15.76 -15.96
N LEU A 135 -29.81 16.54 -16.87
CA LEU A 135 -31.13 17.15 -16.68
C LEU A 135 -32.23 16.09 -16.49
N GLN A 136 -32.08 14.93 -17.12
CA GLN A 136 -32.99 13.80 -16.98
C GLN A 136 -32.97 13.23 -15.55
N GLU A 137 -31.78 12.96 -15.01
CA GLU A 137 -31.65 12.47 -13.62
C GLU A 137 -32.23 13.46 -12.61
N LEU A 138 -32.05 14.77 -12.85
CA LEU A 138 -32.66 15.78 -12.00
C LEU A 138 -34.19 15.80 -12.12
N GLN A 139 -34.75 15.62 -13.32
CA GLN A 139 -36.20 15.47 -13.49
C GLN A 139 -36.73 14.24 -12.76
N ASP A 140 -36.05 13.10 -12.91
CA ASP A 140 -36.45 11.83 -12.29
C ASP A 140 -36.49 11.97 -10.75
N VAL A 141 -35.42 12.54 -10.16
CA VAL A 141 -35.33 12.80 -8.70
C VAL A 141 -36.40 13.78 -8.24
N LEU A 142 -36.66 14.85 -9.00
CA LEU A 142 -37.70 15.82 -8.65
C LEU A 142 -39.10 15.22 -8.72
N GLN A 143 -39.36 14.37 -9.72
CA GLN A 143 -40.62 13.67 -9.89
C GLN A 143 -40.85 12.68 -8.74
N GLU A 144 -39.84 11.88 -8.40
CA GLU A 144 -39.88 10.96 -7.26
C GLU A 144 -40.16 11.71 -5.96
N ARG A 145 -39.43 12.80 -5.70
CA ARG A 145 -39.65 13.65 -4.52
C ARG A 145 -41.08 14.20 -4.46
N ASN A 146 -41.64 14.62 -5.59
CA ASN A 146 -43.01 15.12 -5.65
C ASN A 146 -44.03 14.00 -5.36
N GLN A 147 -43.79 12.80 -5.88
CA GLN A 147 -44.65 11.64 -5.66
C GLN A 147 -44.65 11.22 -4.18
N LEU A 148 -43.47 11.15 -3.56
CA LEU A 148 -43.33 10.86 -2.12
C LEU A 148 -44.00 11.94 -1.26
N LYS A 149 -43.88 13.22 -1.65
CA LYS A 149 -44.54 14.32 -0.93
C LYS A 149 -46.07 14.21 -0.99
N ALA A 150 -46.63 13.80 -2.13
CA ALA A 150 -48.07 13.58 -2.26
C ALA A 150 -48.55 12.41 -1.39
N GLN A 151 -47.83 11.28 -1.40
CA GLN A 151 -48.14 10.13 -0.54
C GLN A 151 -48.08 10.50 0.95
N LEU A 152 -47.05 11.25 1.35
CA LEU A 152 -46.89 11.71 2.73
C LEU A 152 -48.04 12.62 3.17
N LEU A 153 -48.53 13.48 2.27
CA LEU A 153 -49.69 14.34 2.56
C LEU A 153 -50.95 13.49 2.83
N VAL A 154 -51.23 12.51 1.97
CA VAL A 154 -52.40 11.61 2.13
C VAL A 154 -52.32 10.85 3.46
N VAL A 155 -51.17 10.26 3.78
CA VAL A 155 -50.98 9.54 5.05
C VAL A 155 -51.13 10.48 6.25
N GLN A 156 -50.64 11.72 6.16
CA GLN A 156 -50.84 12.71 7.21
C GLN A 156 -52.31 13.07 7.39
N GLU A 157 -53.08 13.24 6.32
CA GLU A 157 -54.51 13.49 6.36
C GLU A 157 -55.28 12.33 7.02
N GLU A 158 -54.96 11.09 6.64
CA GLU A 158 -55.54 9.89 7.26
C GLU A 158 -55.22 9.83 8.76
N LEU A 159 -53.96 10.03 9.15
CA LEU A 159 -53.56 10.07 10.56
C LEU A 159 -54.27 11.19 11.34
N GLN A 160 -54.49 12.35 10.74
CA GLN A 160 -55.26 13.44 11.36
C GLN A 160 -56.72 13.07 11.55
N CYS A 161 -57.33 12.40 10.57
CA CYS A 161 -58.68 11.85 10.69
C CYS A 161 -58.74 10.86 11.87
N TYR A 162 -57.86 9.86 11.93
CA TYR A 162 -57.85 8.89 13.02
C TYR A 162 -57.64 9.54 14.40
N LYS A 163 -56.75 10.52 14.52
CA LYS A 163 -56.57 11.28 15.76
C LYS A 163 -57.82 12.02 16.21
N ARG A 164 -58.62 12.55 15.27
CA ARG A 164 -59.91 13.21 15.58
C ARG A 164 -61.00 12.25 16.03
N TYR A 165 -60.94 10.97 15.66
CA TYR A 165 -61.90 9.96 16.07
C TYR A 165 -61.53 9.24 17.39
N ILE A 166 -60.32 9.44 17.90
CA ILE A 166 -59.79 8.79 19.11
C ILE A 166 -59.79 9.72 20.35
N VAL A 167 -60.18 11.01 20.19
CA VAL A 167 -60.46 11.96 21.28
C VAL A 167 -61.96 12.20 21.36
#